data_AF-A0A2U3R9N3-F1
#
_entry.id   AF-A0A2U3R9N3-F1
#
_cell.length_a   1.000
_cell.length_b   1.000
_cell.length_c   1.000
_cell.angle_alpha   90.00
_cell.angle_beta   90.00
_cell.angle_gamma   90.00
#
_symmetry.space_group_name_H-M   'P 1'
#
loop_
_entity.id
_entity.type
_entity.pdbx_description
1 polymer ?
#
loop_
_entity_poly.entity_id
_entity_poly.type
_entity_poly.pdbx_seq_one_letter_code
_entity_poly.pdbx_strand_id
1 'polypeptide(L)' 'MINMPVTVFKFTQAALNKIKVPTKEEKIIQCRDKKERNLLFTISYTGFRRLYLVININGLYYIK' A
#
# COMPACT_ATOMS: atom_id res chain seq x y z
N MET A 1 13.13 -4.41 -10.23
CA MET A 1 11.83 -3.96 -9.68
C MET A 1 10.79 -5.01 -10.01
N ILE A 2 10.30 -5.74 -9.01
CA ILE A 2 9.13 -6.61 -9.18
C ILE A 2 7.93 -5.67 -9.24
N ASN A 3 7.21 -5.67 -10.37
CA ASN A 3 6.08 -4.77 -10.62
C ASN A 3 4.85 -5.28 -9.85
N MET A 4 4.87 -5.14 -8.51
CA MET A 4 3.76 -5.53 -7.66
C MET A 4 2.63 -4.50 -7.81
N PRO A 5 1.39 -4.94 -8.09
CA PRO A 5 0.26 -4.02 -8.25
C PRO A 5 -0.03 -3.32 -6.92
N VAL A 6 -0.06 -1.98 -6.95
CA VAL A 6 -0.39 -1.14 -5.80
C VAL A 6 -1.75 -0.51 -6.03
N THR A 7 -2.70 -0.80 -5.14
CA THR A 7 -4.04 -0.18 -5.19
C THR A 7 -4.01 1.19 -4.52
N VAL A 8 -4.48 2.23 -5.21
CA VAL A 8 -4.60 3.58 -4.64
C VAL A 8 -6.00 3.76 -4.05
N PHE A 9 -6.12 4.10 -2.77
CA PHE A 9 -7.40 4.48 -2.14
C PHE A 9 -7.20 5.42 -0.96
N LYS A 10 -8.28 6.08 -0.51
CA LYS A 10 -8.24 6.98 0.66
C LYS A 10 -8.15 6.18 1.95
N PHE A 11 -7.09 6.37 2.73
CA PHE A 11 -6.89 5.68 4.01
C PHE A 11 -7.91 6.16 5.05
N THR A 12 -9.01 5.42 5.14
CA THR A 12 -10.02 5.55 6.20
C THR A 12 -10.10 4.21 6.93
N GLN A 13 -10.46 4.21 8.21
CA GLN A 13 -10.62 2.96 8.96
C GLN A 13 -11.62 2.02 8.27
N ALA A 14 -12.71 2.56 7.73
CA ALA A 14 -13.70 1.80 6.98
C ALA A 14 -13.12 1.14 5.71
N ALA A 15 -12.22 1.81 4.99
CA ALA A 15 -11.55 1.23 3.83
C ALA A 15 -10.56 0.13 4.24
N LEU A 16 -9.75 0.38 5.27
CA LEU A 16 -8.79 -0.61 5.78
C LEU A 16 -9.47 -1.89 6.28
N ASN A 17 -10.63 -1.75 6.95
CA ASN A 17 -11.41 -2.88 7.45
C ASN A 17 -12.00 -3.76 6.34
N LYS A 18 -12.17 -3.22 5.11
CA LYS A 18 -12.67 -3.99 3.96
C LYS A 18 -11.59 -4.82 3.29
N ILE A 19 -10.31 -4.58 3.60
CA ILE A 19 -9.19 -5.30 3.01
C ILE A 19 -9.13 -6.70 3.63
N LYS A 20 -9.36 -7.71 2.79
CA LYS A 20 -9.20 -9.11 3.17
C LYS A 20 -7.72 -9.47 3.23
N VAL A 21 -7.40 -10.44 4.07
CA VAL A 21 -6.08 -11.06 4.09
C VAL A 21 -5.87 -11.75 2.73
N PRO A 22 -4.74 -11.50 2.04
CA PRO A 22 -4.47 -12.15 0.76
C PRO A 22 -4.32 -13.66 0.91
N THR A 23 -4.49 -14.38 -0.20
CA THR A 23 -4.22 -15.81 -0.25
C THR A 23 -2.72 -16.10 -0.21
N LYS A 24 -2.36 -17.37 -0.01
CA LYS A 24 -0.94 -17.80 -0.02
C LYS A 24 -0.27 -17.54 -1.36
N GLU A 25 -1.02 -17.60 -2.45
CA GLU A 25 -0.59 -17.34 -3.82
C GLU A 25 -0.31 -15.85 -4.04
N GLU A 26 -1.21 -14.99 -3.53
CA GLU A 26 -1.08 -13.52 -3.60
C GLU A 26 0.09 -13.01 -2.76
N LYS A 27 0.39 -13.68 -1.64
CA LYS A 27 1.44 -13.39 -0.65
C LYS A 27 1.27 -12.07 0.10
N ILE A 28 1.17 -10.94 -0.62
CA ILE A 28 1.13 -9.58 -0.09
C ILE A 28 0.22 -8.70 -0.95
N ILE A 29 -0.64 -7.91 -0.31
CA ILE A 29 -1.35 -6.78 -0.94
C ILE A 29 -0.68 -5.48 -0.50
N GLN A 30 -0.49 -4.56 -1.45
CA GLN A 30 0.05 -3.24 -1.23
C GLN A 30 -0.95 -2.16 -1.62
N CYS A 31 -1.05 -1.15 -0.76
CA CYS A 31 -2.05 -0.11 -0.83
C CYS A 31 -1.38 1.24 -0.61
N ARG A 32 -1.59 2.21 -1.49
CA ARG A 32 -1.05 3.55 -1.32
C ARG A 32 -2.17 4.55 -1.07
N ASP A 33 -1.95 5.48 -0.15
CA ASP A 33 -2.87 6.60 0.01
C ASP A 33 -2.78 7.53 -1.23
N LYS A 34 -3.73 8.45 -1.40
CA LYS A 34 -3.72 9.39 -2.54
C LYS A 34 -2.38 10.12 -2.67
N LYS A 35 -2.03 10.55 -3.89
CA LYS A 35 -0.73 11.17 -4.30
C LYS A 35 -0.10 12.15 -3.29
N GLU A 36 -0.91 12.84 -2.49
CA GLU A 36 -0.50 13.84 -1.50
C GLU A 36 0.10 13.25 -0.21
N ARG A 37 -0.27 12.01 0.14
CA ARG A 37 0.22 11.31 1.33
C ARG A 37 1.01 10.10 0.89
N ASN A 38 2.31 10.14 1.10
CA ASN A 38 3.19 9.03 0.78
C ASN A 38 3.08 7.91 1.83
N LEU A 39 1.88 7.41 2.09
CA LEU A 39 1.64 6.29 2.99
C LEU A 39 1.46 5.01 2.18
N LEU A 40 2.14 3.96 2.60
CA LEU A 40 2.03 2.62 2.04
C LEU A 40 1.55 1.67 3.13
N PHE A 41 0.42 1.03 2.91
CA PHE A 41 -0.08 -0.03 3.76
C PHE A 41 0.17 -1.38 3.09
N THR A 42 0.69 -2.33 3.85
CA THR A 42 0.92 -3.70 3.38
C THR A 42 0.23 -4.70 4.30
N ILE A 43 -0.34 -5.74 3.69
CA ILE A 43 -0.92 -6.89 4.39
C ILE A 43 -0.39 -8.17 3.78
N SER A 44 0.16 -9.06 4.61
CA SER A 44 0.61 -10.39 4.18
C SER A 44 -0.50 -11.43 4.31
N TYR A 45 -0.33 -12.57 3.63
CA TYR A 45 -1.24 -13.70 3.72
C TYR A 45 -1.33 -14.30 5.14
N THR A 46 -0.34 -14.02 5.99
CA THR A 46 -0.36 -14.37 7.42
C THR A 46 -1.20 -13.42 8.28
N GLY A 47 -1.82 -12.40 7.67
CA GLY A 47 -2.64 -11.40 8.36
C GLY A 47 -1.84 -10.27 9.02
N PHE A 48 -0.53 -10.26 8.83
CA PHE A 48 0.34 -9.25 9.40
C PHE A 48 0.26 -7.94 8.60
N ARG A 49 0.10 -6.82 9.30
CA ARG A 49 -0.20 -5.50 8.73
C ARG A 49 0.88 -4.49 9.09
N ARG A 50 1.36 -3.72 8.11
CA ARG A 50 2.32 -2.62 8.34
C ARG A 50 1.88 -1.36 7.61
N LEU A 51 2.11 -0.23 8.27
CA LEU A 51 1.98 1.10 7.69
C LEU A 51 3.38 1.72 7.59
N TYR A 52 3.72 2.19 6.40
CA TYR A 52 5.00 2.82 6.09
C TYR A 52 4.77 4.25 5.65
N LEU A 53 5.61 5.16 6.12
CA LEU A 53 5.76 6.48 5.54
C LEU A 53 6.89 6.42 4.51
N VAL A 54 6.51 6.63 3.25
CA VAL A 54 7.43 6.71 2.12
C VAL A 54 7.91 8.15 1.99
N ILE A 55 9.11 8.45 2.44
CA ILE A 55 9.67 9.80 2.30
C ILE A 55 10.53 9.82 1.06
N ASN A 56 10.21 10.67 0.09
CA ASN A 56 11.10 10.95 -1.02
C ASN A 56 12.04 12.09 -0.63
N ILE A 57 13.29 11.76 -0.34
CA ILE A 57 14.35 12.73 -0.09
C ILE A 57 14.97 13.05 -1.46
N ASN A 58 14.95 14.33 -1.86
CA ASN A 58 15.40 14.86 -3.17
C ASN A 58 14.40 14.87 -4.35
N GLY A 59 13.10 14.67 -4.09
CA GLY A 59 12.04 15.36 -4.86
C GLY A 59 11.80 14.98 -6.34
N LEU A 60 12.21 13.80 -6.82
CA LEU A 60 11.81 13.34 -8.16
C LEU A 60 10.43 12.68 -8.12
N TYR A 61 9.38 13.47 -8.32
CA TYR A 61 8.07 12.95 -8.72
C TYR A 61 8.11 12.69 -10.23
N TYR A 62 8.33 11.44 -10.64
CA TYR A 62 7.97 11.03 -12.01
C TYR A 62 6.45 11.06 -12.13
N ILE A 63 5.93 12.22 -12.56
CA ILE A 63 4.56 12.35 -13.07
C ILE A 63 4.64 11.83 -14.51
N LYS A 64 4.12 10.62 -14.73
CA LYS A 64 3.72 10.17 -16.06
C LYS A 64 2.20 10.19 -16.13
#